data_AF-A0A1H1FPG9-F1
#
_entry.id   AF-A0A1H1FPG9-F1
#
_cell.length_a   1.000
_cell.length_b   1.000
_cell.length_c   1.000
_cell.angle_alpha   90.00
_cell.angle_beta   90.00
_cell.angle_gamma   90.00
#
_symmetry.space_group_name_H-M   'P 1'
#
loop_
_entity.id
_entity.type
_entity.pdbx_description
1 polymer ?
#
loop_
_entity_poly.entity_id
_entity_poly.type
_entity_poly.pdbx_seq_one_letter_code
_entity_poly.pdbx_strand_id
1 'polypeptide(L)'
;MHGDAVDTMGIDGVWFDPLWRVEVQLTPLERRLLETWPVRRLAFIAHAGAASITTTQSYSRLEHSLGVLALVAHFAPDDHLARATALLHDVGHLPFSHSLEGLGGLEHHGLGRRAIRSLAAEVDGDDGVDPLDALDAFDGEAVIALDEGAEPSVLTPRAGGLKLDHLDSFLRSGQAHGRTTTPPHELLRRLRLVDGTVDADADDALELADLAVREALAQRSAANLVPVTVLRDLVARLLGDGALSSGELTGMTDDTLWGRLLTEPATAADAELLRRRPQAWRMVPSAGAPGRAAAGGAAAGGAAAGGAVAGAAALRHVVRRSYLDLPTIDGRPMRDERVADLGRALPIDVVVERAG
;
A
#
# COMPACT_ATOMS: atom_id res chain seq x y z
N MET A 1 -16.12 -24.30 -22.93
CA MET A 1 -15.83 -22.95 -23.47
C MET A 1 -15.62 -22.10 -22.26
N HIS A 2 -14.36 -21.78 -21.96
CA HIS A 2 -14.05 -20.77 -20.95
C HIS A 2 -14.67 -19.45 -21.44
N GLY A 3 -15.39 -18.73 -20.56
CA GLY A 3 -16.06 -17.49 -20.90
C GLY A 3 -15.13 -16.45 -21.54
N ASP A 4 -15.68 -15.64 -22.45
CA ASP A 4 -14.90 -14.67 -23.26
C ASP A 4 -14.34 -13.48 -22.46
N ALA A 5 -14.79 -13.28 -21.22
CA ALA A 5 -14.36 -12.17 -20.35
C ALA A 5 -13.95 -12.68 -18.97
N VAL A 6 -12.81 -12.18 -18.49
CA VAL A 6 -12.29 -12.43 -17.13
C VAL A 6 -12.76 -11.29 -16.25
N ASP A 7 -13.57 -11.58 -15.23
CA ASP A 7 -13.83 -10.62 -14.15
C ASP A 7 -12.93 -10.93 -12.94
N THR A 8 -13.19 -10.31 -11.79
CA THR A 8 -12.39 -10.54 -10.57
C THR A 8 -12.59 -11.92 -9.94
N MET A 9 -13.54 -12.72 -10.46
CA MET A 9 -13.79 -14.12 -10.08
C MET A 9 -13.11 -15.10 -11.05
N GLY A 10 -12.41 -14.58 -12.06
CA GLY A 10 -11.73 -15.38 -13.06
C GLY A 10 -12.68 -15.96 -14.11
N ILE A 11 -12.25 -17.04 -14.77
CA ILE A 11 -13.10 -17.80 -15.69
C ILE A 11 -13.43 -19.13 -15.05
N ASP A 12 -14.72 -19.44 -14.91
CA ASP A 12 -15.21 -20.69 -14.31
C ASP A 12 -14.63 -20.95 -12.89
N GLY A 13 -14.39 -19.87 -12.12
CA GLY A 13 -13.79 -19.94 -10.78
C GLY A 13 -12.26 -20.09 -10.77
N VAL A 14 -11.60 -19.95 -11.93
CA VAL A 14 -10.15 -19.95 -12.08
C VAL A 14 -9.67 -18.53 -12.31
N TRP A 15 -8.95 -17.97 -11.34
CA TRP A 15 -8.30 -16.68 -11.47
C TRP A 15 -6.84 -16.83 -11.90
N PHE A 16 -6.34 -15.88 -12.71
CA PHE A 16 -4.96 -15.88 -13.19
C PHE A 16 -4.29 -14.56 -12.81
N ASP A 17 -3.20 -14.63 -12.02
CA ASP A 17 -2.41 -13.44 -11.72
C ASP A 17 -1.49 -13.10 -12.91
N PRO A 18 -1.57 -11.89 -13.49
CA PRO A 18 -0.75 -11.52 -14.64
C PRO A 18 0.73 -11.27 -14.32
N LEU A 19 1.08 -10.93 -13.08
CA LEU A 19 2.45 -10.67 -12.62
C LEU A 19 3.19 -12.00 -12.39
N TRP A 20 2.59 -12.88 -11.60
CA TRP A 20 3.11 -14.17 -11.16
C TRP A 20 2.88 -15.29 -12.16
N ARG A 21 1.91 -15.13 -13.07
CA ARG A 21 1.47 -16.16 -14.02
C ARG A 21 1.06 -17.46 -13.32
N VAL A 22 0.34 -17.31 -12.21
CA VAL A 22 -0.19 -18.41 -11.40
C VAL A 22 -1.69 -18.50 -11.62
N GLU A 23 -2.16 -19.71 -11.93
CA GLU A 23 -3.58 -20.04 -11.94
C GLU A 23 -4.01 -20.44 -10.52
N VAL A 24 -5.05 -19.79 -10.01
CA VAL A 24 -5.62 -20.04 -8.70
C VAL A 24 -7.04 -20.56 -8.91
N GLN A 25 -7.25 -21.82 -8.55
CA GLN A 25 -8.60 -22.37 -8.38
C GLN A 25 -9.18 -21.73 -7.12
N LEU A 26 -10.18 -20.86 -7.29
CA LEU A 26 -10.81 -20.20 -6.14
C LEU A 26 -11.65 -21.22 -5.37
N THR A 27 -11.57 -21.19 -4.05
CA THR A 27 -12.47 -21.98 -3.20
C THR A 27 -13.87 -21.34 -3.14
N PRO A 28 -14.92 -22.07 -2.70
CA PRO A 28 -16.23 -21.46 -2.45
C PRO A 28 -16.17 -20.29 -1.48
N LEU A 29 -15.33 -20.38 -0.43
CA LEU A 29 -15.13 -19.29 0.52
C LEU A 29 -14.48 -18.07 -0.14
N GLU A 30 -13.39 -18.26 -0.89
CA GLU A 30 -12.69 -17.16 -1.58
C GLU A 30 -13.60 -16.43 -2.58
N ARG A 31 -14.43 -17.17 -3.32
CA ARG A 31 -15.44 -16.58 -4.20
C ARG A 31 -16.43 -15.70 -3.42
N ARG A 32 -17.00 -16.21 -2.33
CA ARG A 32 -17.93 -15.43 -1.50
C ARG A 32 -17.25 -14.19 -0.91
N LEU A 33 -16.03 -14.32 -0.40
CA LEU A 33 -15.26 -13.18 0.11
C LEU A 33 -15.07 -12.10 -0.97
N LEU A 34 -14.70 -12.50 -2.19
CA LEU A 34 -14.54 -11.59 -3.33
C LEU A 34 -15.83 -10.90 -3.75
N GLU A 35 -17.00 -11.44 -3.44
CA GLU A 35 -18.31 -10.80 -3.69
C GLU A 35 -18.70 -9.78 -2.61
N THR A 36 -18.11 -9.87 -1.41
CA THR A 36 -18.42 -8.94 -0.31
C THR A 36 -17.91 -7.54 -0.56
N TRP A 37 -18.65 -6.53 -0.09
CA TRP A 37 -18.26 -5.13 -0.28
C TRP A 37 -16.88 -4.78 0.30
N PRO A 38 -16.48 -5.20 1.51
CA PRO A 38 -15.16 -4.88 2.04
C PRO A 38 -14.00 -5.30 1.13
N VAL A 39 -14.11 -6.46 0.46
CA VAL A 39 -13.09 -6.94 -0.50
C VAL A 39 -13.26 -6.26 -1.86
N ARG A 40 -14.49 -6.18 -2.40
CA ARG A 40 -14.77 -5.47 -3.67
C ARG A 40 -14.32 -4.02 -3.65
N ARG A 41 -14.45 -3.34 -2.51
CA ARG A 41 -14.04 -1.96 -2.27
C ARG A 41 -12.55 -1.75 -2.60
N LEU A 42 -11.70 -2.75 -2.36
CA LEU A 42 -10.27 -2.67 -2.65
C LEU A 42 -9.96 -2.48 -4.14
N ALA A 43 -10.88 -2.80 -5.05
CA ALA A 43 -10.74 -2.51 -6.49
C ALA A 43 -10.71 -1.00 -6.79
N PHE A 44 -11.21 -0.18 -5.87
CA PHE A 44 -11.35 1.27 -6.01
C PHE A 44 -10.40 2.05 -5.09
N ILE A 45 -9.37 1.37 -4.57
CA ILE A 45 -8.34 1.96 -3.73
C ILE A 45 -6.99 1.70 -4.36
N ALA A 46 -6.29 2.75 -4.76
CA ALA A 46 -4.98 2.65 -5.38
C ALA A 46 -3.94 2.15 -4.36
N HIS A 47 -3.19 1.11 -4.71
CA HIS A 47 -2.12 0.59 -3.84
C HIS A 47 -1.05 1.66 -3.57
N ALA A 48 -0.67 2.42 -4.60
CA ALA A 48 0.29 3.52 -4.51
C ALA A 48 -0.17 4.71 -3.63
N GLY A 49 -1.42 4.67 -3.15
CA GLY A 49 -2.02 5.79 -2.43
C GLY A 49 -2.04 7.05 -3.28
N ALA A 50 -1.74 8.19 -2.67
CA ALA A 50 -1.79 9.49 -3.35
C ALA A 50 -0.75 9.62 -4.48
N ALA A 51 0.30 8.78 -4.50
CA ALA A 51 1.24 8.75 -5.64
C ALA A 51 0.56 8.35 -6.95
N SER A 52 -0.56 7.62 -6.92
CA SER A 52 -1.33 7.29 -8.14
C SER A 52 -1.82 8.52 -8.91
N ILE A 53 -1.86 9.69 -8.26
CA ILE A 53 -2.24 10.98 -8.88
C ILE A 53 -1.12 11.49 -9.81
N THR A 54 0.14 11.17 -9.51
CA THR A 54 1.34 11.78 -10.12
C THR A 54 2.26 10.76 -10.78
N THR A 55 2.03 9.46 -10.59
CA THR A 55 2.81 8.37 -11.16
C THR A 55 1.94 7.50 -12.06
N THR A 56 2.58 6.56 -12.77
CA THR A 56 1.91 5.56 -13.60
C THR A 56 1.53 4.31 -12.82
N GLN A 57 1.70 4.29 -11.49
CA GLN A 57 1.36 3.15 -10.65
C GLN A 57 -0.15 3.12 -10.40
N SER A 58 -0.87 2.34 -11.20
CA SER A 58 -2.34 2.39 -11.30
C SER A 58 -3.07 1.19 -10.71
N TYR A 59 -2.36 0.17 -10.23
CA TYR A 59 -3.01 -1.03 -9.70
C TYR A 59 -3.62 -0.79 -8.31
N SER A 60 -4.68 -1.54 -8.04
CA SER A 60 -5.51 -1.46 -6.85
C SER A 60 -5.01 -2.34 -5.72
N ARG A 61 -5.53 -2.10 -4.52
CA ARG A 61 -5.38 -2.98 -3.36
C ARG A 61 -5.92 -4.38 -3.65
N LEU A 62 -6.99 -4.51 -4.43
CA LEU A 62 -7.55 -5.82 -4.79
C LEU A 62 -6.58 -6.63 -5.67
N GLU A 63 -5.94 -6.00 -6.66
CA GLU A 63 -4.93 -6.66 -7.49
C GLU A 63 -3.73 -7.13 -6.67
N HIS A 64 -3.36 -6.37 -5.62
CA HIS A 64 -2.34 -6.77 -4.68
C HIS A 64 -2.79 -7.96 -3.81
N SER A 65 -3.97 -7.91 -3.18
CA SER A 65 -4.49 -9.01 -2.35
C SER A 65 -4.65 -10.32 -3.15
N LEU A 66 -5.10 -10.23 -4.40
CA LEU A 66 -5.15 -11.38 -5.31
C LEU A 66 -3.75 -11.89 -5.67
N GLY A 67 -2.78 -10.99 -5.84
CA GLY A 67 -1.37 -11.36 -6.02
C GLY A 67 -0.78 -12.12 -4.84
N VAL A 68 -1.07 -11.66 -3.61
CA VAL A 68 -0.69 -12.37 -2.37
C VAL A 68 -1.41 -13.72 -2.27
N LEU A 69 -2.69 -13.81 -2.65
CA LEU A 69 -3.40 -15.09 -2.77
C LEU A 69 -2.68 -16.03 -3.76
N ALA A 70 -2.21 -15.52 -4.91
CA ALA A 70 -1.45 -16.29 -5.88
C ALA A 70 -0.14 -16.85 -5.28
N LEU A 71 0.56 -16.03 -4.49
CA LEU A 71 1.77 -16.46 -3.78
C LEU A 71 1.47 -17.53 -2.72
N VAL A 72 0.42 -17.37 -1.92
CA VAL A 72 0.02 -18.40 -0.95
C VAL A 72 -0.40 -19.68 -1.69
N ALA A 73 -1.18 -19.58 -2.77
CA ALA A 73 -1.55 -20.72 -3.59
C ALA A 73 -0.35 -21.45 -4.21
N HIS A 74 0.75 -20.73 -4.48
CA HIS A 74 2.00 -21.30 -4.97
C HIS A 74 2.78 -22.04 -3.87
N PHE A 75 2.94 -21.44 -2.68
CA PHE A 75 3.79 -21.99 -1.62
C PHE A 75 3.08 -22.94 -0.65
N ALA A 76 1.78 -22.72 -0.41
CA ALA A 76 0.94 -23.49 0.50
C ALA A 76 -0.48 -23.61 -0.07
N PRO A 77 -0.67 -24.38 -1.16
CA PRO A 77 -1.94 -24.47 -1.89
C PRO A 77 -3.13 -24.91 -1.01
N ASP A 78 -2.87 -25.76 -0.01
CA ASP A 78 -3.87 -26.36 0.87
C ASP A 78 -4.08 -25.57 2.18
N ASP A 79 -3.38 -24.44 2.37
CA ASP A 79 -3.55 -23.58 3.55
C ASP A 79 -4.69 -22.58 3.34
N HIS A 80 -5.93 -23.05 3.51
CA HIS A 80 -7.14 -22.27 3.29
C HIS A 80 -7.22 -21.04 4.21
N LEU A 81 -6.71 -21.12 5.44
CA LEU A 81 -6.69 -19.99 6.38
C LEU A 81 -5.73 -18.90 5.89
N ALA A 82 -4.51 -19.24 5.45
CA ALA A 82 -3.59 -18.28 4.88
C ALA A 82 -4.14 -17.68 3.57
N ARG A 83 -4.83 -18.46 2.74
CA ARG A 83 -5.44 -17.97 1.50
C ARG A 83 -6.56 -16.96 1.77
N ALA A 84 -7.44 -17.25 2.73
CA ALA A 84 -8.45 -16.28 3.17
C ALA A 84 -7.80 -15.03 3.77
N THR A 85 -6.76 -15.19 4.58
CA THR A 85 -6.02 -14.06 5.16
C THR A 85 -5.34 -13.21 4.09
N ALA A 86 -4.77 -13.81 3.04
CA ALA A 86 -4.18 -13.09 1.91
C ALA A 86 -5.19 -12.18 1.20
N LEU A 87 -6.43 -12.63 1.02
CA LEU A 87 -7.49 -11.79 0.46
C LEU A 87 -7.92 -10.65 1.39
N LEU A 88 -7.83 -10.86 2.70
CA LEU A 88 -8.41 -9.98 3.72
C LEU A 88 -7.42 -9.01 4.36
N HIS A 89 -6.10 -9.23 4.27
CA HIS A 89 -5.09 -8.43 4.99
C HIS A 89 -5.22 -6.91 4.74
N ASP A 90 -5.69 -6.52 3.55
CA ASP A 90 -5.77 -5.13 3.10
C ASP A 90 -7.16 -4.49 3.22
N VAL A 91 -8.20 -5.20 3.71
CA VAL A 91 -9.59 -4.69 3.76
C VAL A 91 -9.75 -3.45 4.66
N GLY A 92 -8.80 -3.22 5.56
CA GLY A 92 -8.74 -2.06 6.43
C GLY A 92 -8.22 -0.77 5.79
N HIS A 93 -7.74 -0.81 4.54
CA HIS A 93 -7.17 0.38 3.92
C HIS A 93 -8.18 1.49 3.66
N LEU A 94 -7.77 2.73 3.98
CA LEU A 94 -8.48 3.95 3.66
C LEU A 94 -8.35 4.29 2.16
N PRO A 95 -9.18 5.21 1.63
CA PRO A 95 -8.90 5.84 0.35
C PRO A 95 -7.47 6.36 0.29
N PHE A 96 -6.80 6.15 -0.84
CA PHE A 96 -5.39 6.44 -1.05
C PHE A 96 -4.47 5.75 -0.04
N SER A 97 -4.86 4.56 0.45
CA SER A 97 -3.96 3.64 1.14
C SER A 97 -3.35 4.24 2.41
N HIS A 98 -2.04 4.11 2.63
CA HIS A 98 -1.36 4.67 3.82
C HIS A 98 -1.33 6.20 3.85
N SER A 99 -1.72 6.88 2.76
CA SER A 99 -1.58 8.35 2.66
C SER A 99 -2.32 9.06 3.79
N LEU A 100 -3.46 8.53 4.23
CA LEU A 100 -4.33 9.14 5.25
C LEU A 100 -4.13 8.55 6.65
N GLU A 101 -3.21 7.60 6.82
CA GLU A 101 -3.00 6.91 8.09
C GLU A 101 -2.63 7.89 9.22
N GLY A 102 -3.20 7.68 10.40
CA GLY A 102 -3.06 8.53 11.57
C GLY A 102 -3.97 9.78 11.59
N LEU A 103 -4.63 10.14 10.49
CA LEU A 103 -5.64 11.22 10.52
C LEU A 103 -6.89 10.74 11.26
N GLY A 104 -7.39 11.54 12.21
CA GLY A 104 -8.55 11.18 13.02
C GLY A 104 -8.38 9.91 13.87
N GLY A 105 -7.13 9.49 14.15
CA GLY A 105 -6.84 8.25 14.86
C GLY A 105 -7.09 6.96 14.05
N LEU A 106 -7.25 7.08 12.73
CA LEU A 106 -7.50 5.94 11.85
C LEU A 106 -6.19 5.20 11.52
N GLU A 107 -6.24 3.87 11.62
CA GLU A 107 -5.12 2.95 11.41
C GLU A 107 -5.66 1.69 10.75
N HIS A 108 -5.00 1.22 9.69
CA HIS A 108 -5.57 0.25 8.77
C HIS A 108 -5.68 -1.16 9.38
N HIS A 109 -4.75 -1.63 10.22
CA HIS A 109 -4.92 -2.91 10.90
C HIS A 109 -6.13 -2.89 11.85
N GLY A 110 -6.31 -1.79 12.59
CA GLY A 110 -7.50 -1.59 13.45
C GLY A 110 -8.81 -1.62 12.68
N LEU A 111 -8.83 -1.04 11.47
CA LEU A 111 -9.96 -1.06 10.56
C LEU A 111 -10.19 -2.47 9.97
N GLY A 112 -9.12 -3.15 9.59
CA GLY A 112 -9.12 -4.51 9.04
C GLY A 112 -9.76 -5.51 10.00
N ARG A 113 -9.34 -5.51 11.27
CA ARG A 113 -9.96 -6.36 12.31
C ARG A 113 -11.46 -6.15 12.41
N ARG A 114 -11.94 -4.89 12.35
CA ARG A 114 -13.37 -4.59 12.44
C ARG A 114 -14.12 -5.08 11.21
N ALA A 115 -13.55 -4.90 10.02
CA ALA A 115 -14.13 -5.38 8.78
C ALA A 115 -14.21 -6.92 8.74
N ILE A 116 -13.13 -7.62 9.15
CA ILE A 116 -13.09 -9.09 9.22
C ILE A 116 -14.14 -9.62 10.21
N ARG A 117 -14.28 -9.00 11.38
CA ARG A 117 -15.34 -9.36 12.35
C ARG A 117 -16.75 -9.14 11.81
N SER A 118 -16.97 -8.04 11.09
CA SER A 118 -18.27 -7.77 10.44
C SER A 118 -18.57 -8.84 9.39
N LEU A 119 -17.59 -9.16 8.54
CA LEU A 119 -17.70 -10.21 7.53
C LEU A 119 -18.03 -11.57 8.15
N ALA A 120 -17.38 -11.93 9.26
CA ALA A 120 -17.63 -13.20 9.93
C ALA A 120 -19.08 -13.29 10.42
N ALA A 121 -19.59 -12.22 11.04
CA ALA A 121 -20.99 -12.14 11.48
C ALA A 121 -21.99 -12.18 10.32
N GLU A 122 -21.67 -11.59 9.16
CA GLU A 122 -22.50 -11.63 7.95
C GLU A 122 -22.54 -13.03 7.32
N VAL A 123 -21.40 -13.72 7.28
CA VAL A 123 -21.29 -15.08 6.73
C VAL A 123 -21.98 -16.12 7.62
N ASP A 124 -21.94 -15.95 8.95
CA ASP A 124 -22.61 -16.84 9.91
C ASP A 124 -24.13 -16.62 10.01
N GLY A 125 -24.61 -15.44 9.63
CA GLY A 125 -26.01 -15.00 9.81
C GLY A 125 -26.92 -15.11 8.58
N ASP A 126 -26.49 -15.79 7.51
CA ASP A 126 -27.31 -15.99 6.31
C ASP A 126 -28.09 -17.31 6.38
N ASP A 127 -29.31 -17.25 6.93
CA ASP A 127 -30.21 -18.40 7.13
C ASP A 127 -30.73 -19.04 5.82
N GLY A 128 -30.41 -18.46 4.65
CA GLY A 128 -30.93 -18.85 3.34
C GLY A 128 -29.93 -19.57 2.42
N VAL A 129 -28.67 -19.68 2.83
CA VAL A 129 -27.60 -20.36 2.07
C VAL A 129 -27.27 -21.66 2.79
N ASP A 130 -27.20 -22.77 2.03
CA ASP A 130 -26.81 -24.07 2.55
C ASP A 130 -25.49 -23.89 3.35
N PRO A 131 -25.49 -24.13 4.67
CA PRO A 131 -24.38 -23.78 5.55
C PRO A 131 -23.17 -24.60 5.16
N LEU A 132 -22.34 -24.07 4.26
CA LEU A 132 -21.12 -24.65 3.73
C LEU A 132 -21.28 -26.15 3.46
N ASP A 133 -21.36 -26.58 2.20
CA ASP A 133 -20.85 -27.92 1.87
C ASP A 133 -19.46 -28.05 2.54
N ALA A 134 -19.40 -28.92 3.55
CA ALA A 134 -18.72 -28.66 4.81
C ALA A 134 -17.19 -28.77 4.78
N LEU A 135 -16.51 -27.80 4.17
CA LEU A 135 -15.04 -27.78 4.10
C LEU A 135 -14.39 -26.40 4.28
N ASP A 136 -14.99 -25.50 5.08
CA ASP A 136 -14.26 -24.62 6.04
C ASP A 136 -15.17 -23.49 6.53
N ALA A 137 -15.48 -23.51 7.83
CA ALA A 137 -16.11 -22.37 8.50
C ALA A 137 -15.17 -21.15 8.41
N PHE A 138 -15.73 -19.99 8.08
CA PHE A 138 -14.96 -18.75 8.04
C PHE A 138 -14.73 -18.25 9.48
N ASP A 139 -13.58 -18.59 10.06
CA ASP A 139 -13.20 -18.10 11.38
C ASP A 139 -12.45 -16.76 11.26
N GLY A 140 -13.19 -15.66 11.46
CA GLY A 140 -12.64 -14.31 11.42
C GLY A 140 -11.58 -14.03 12.49
N GLU A 141 -11.64 -14.64 13.67
CA GLU A 141 -10.60 -14.44 14.70
C GLU A 141 -9.33 -15.20 14.35
N ALA A 142 -9.43 -16.39 13.74
CA ALA A 142 -8.27 -17.11 13.24
C ALA A 142 -7.56 -16.32 12.11
N VAL A 143 -8.31 -15.69 11.21
CA VAL A 143 -7.75 -14.80 10.18
C VAL A 143 -7.01 -13.63 10.80
N ILE A 144 -7.61 -12.96 11.80
CA ILE A 144 -6.97 -11.85 12.51
C ILE A 144 -5.69 -12.31 13.22
N ALA A 145 -5.74 -13.45 13.92
CA ALA A 145 -4.59 -13.99 14.62
C ALA A 145 -3.43 -14.32 13.66
N LEU A 146 -3.74 -14.87 12.48
CA LEU A 146 -2.74 -15.15 11.45
C LEU A 146 -2.15 -13.84 10.89
N ASP A 147 -2.98 -12.86 10.52
CA ASP A 147 -2.52 -11.56 9.99
C ASP A 147 -1.60 -10.82 10.97
N GLU A 148 -1.88 -10.94 12.27
CA GLU A 148 -1.06 -10.36 13.34
C GLU A 148 0.23 -11.14 13.64
N GLY A 149 0.42 -12.31 13.03
CA GLY A 149 1.56 -13.18 13.30
C GLY A 149 1.52 -13.84 14.68
N ALA A 150 0.33 -14.08 15.22
CA ALA A 150 0.17 -14.81 16.49
C ALA A 150 0.54 -16.29 16.34
N GLU A 151 0.39 -16.84 15.13
CA GLU A 151 0.73 -18.22 14.77
C GLU A 151 1.64 -18.26 13.54
N PRO A 152 2.53 -19.26 13.42
CA PRO A 152 3.36 -19.43 12.23
C PRO A 152 2.54 -19.69 10.96
N SER A 153 2.84 -18.96 9.89
CA SER A 153 2.21 -19.09 8.57
C SER A 153 3.17 -18.68 7.46
N VAL A 154 2.87 -19.07 6.21
CA VAL A 154 3.56 -18.58 5.01
C VAL A 154 3.44 -17.05 4.82
N LEU A 155 2.45 -16.41 5.46
CA LEU A 155 2.28 -14.95 5.43
C LEU A 155 3.08 -14.22 6.52
N THR A 156 3.54 -14.93 7.55
CA THR A 156 4.15 -14.35 8.75
C THR A 156 5.65 -14.70 8.77
N PRO A 157 6.53 -13.77 8.40
CA PRO A 157 7.95 -14.04 8.37
C PRO A 157 8.50 -14.05 9.80
N ARG A 158 9.71 -14.56 9.97
CA ARG A 158 10.50 -14.22 11.15
C ARG A 158 10.70 -12.70 11.25
N ALA A 159 10.98 -12.19 12.44
CA ALA A 159 11.17 -10.75 12.66
C ALA A 159 12.21 -10.14 11.69
N GLY A 160 11.78 -9.15 10.91
CA GLY A 160 12.60 -8.44 9.91
C GLY A 160 12.85 -9.21 8.60
N GLY A 161 12.18 -10.34 8.39
CA GLY A 161 12.21 -11.08 7.13
C GLY A 161 11.21 -10.54 6.11
N LEU A 162 11.56 -10.64 4.82
CA LEU A 162 10.65 -10.31 3.72
C LEU A 162 9.44 -11.27 3.71
N LYS A 163 8.24 -10.72 3.91
CA LYS A 163 6.95 -11.42 3.79
C LYS A 163 6.38 -11.39 2.38
N LEU A 164 5.41 -12.27 2.09
CA LEU A 164 4.76 -12.37 0.77
C LEU A 164 4.02 -11.08 0.35
N ASP A 165 3.39 -10.36 1.29
CA ASP A 165 2.81 -9.04 1.04
C ASP A 165 3.86 -8.08 0.45
N HIS A 166 4.98 -7.90 1.16
CA HIS A 166 6.04 -7.01 0.68
C HIS A 166 6.71 -7.51 -0.61
N LEU A 167 6.82 -8.84 -0.80
CA LEU A 167 7.30 -9.41 -2.05
C LEU A 167 6.42 -9.02 -3.25
N ASP A 168 5.09 -9.15 -3.13
CA ASP A 168 4.16 -8.71 -4.18
C ASP A 168 4.25 -7.20 -4.39
N SER A 169 4.22 -6.42 -3.31
CA SER A 169 4.34 -4.97 -3.40
C SER A 169 5.62 -4.52 -4.12
N PHE A 170 6.78 -5.11 -3.80
CA PHE A 170 8.07 -4.77 -4.42
C PHE A 170 8.14 -5.17 -5.89
N LEU A 171 7.68 -6.37 -6.27
CA LEU A 171 7.75 -6.81 -7.66
C LEU A 171 6.66 -6.20 -8.53
N ARG A 172 5.45 -5.99 -8.01
CA ARG A 172 4.36 -5.33 -8.72
C ARG A 172 4.68 -3.85 -8.96
N SER A 173 5.16 -3.14 -7.93
CA SER A 173 5.67 -1.78 -8.08
C SER A 173 6.91 -1.74 -8.97
N GLY A 174 7.82 -2.70 -8.81
CA GLY A 174 9.01 -2.84 -9.63
C GLY A 174 8.67 -2.95 -11.12
N GLN A 175 7.74 -3.85 -11.47
CA GLN A 175 7.27 -4.06 -12.83
C GLN A 175 6.58 -2.81 -13.39
N ALA A 176 5.67 -2.19 -12.61
CA ALA A 176 4.94 -0.99 -13.02
C ALA A 176 5.88 0.20 -13.30
N HIS A 177 7.02 0.27 -12.62
CA HIS A 177 8.04 1.31 -12.81
C HIS A 177 9.19 0.90 -13.73
N GLY A 178 9.18 -0.31 -14.30
CA GLY A 178 10.28 -0.83 -15.13
C GLY A 178 11.60 -1.03 -14.39
N ARG A 179 11.53 -1.42 -13.10
CA ARG A 179 12.69 -1.66 -12.22
C ARG A 179 13.05 -3.14 -12.07
N THR A 180 12.17 -4.04 -12.51
CA THR A 180 12.45 -5.48 -12.55
C THR A 180 13.51 -5.77 -13.61
N THR A 181 14.47 -6.63 -13.27
CA THR A 181 15.47 -7.13 -14.23
C THR A 181 15.06 -8.52 -14.69
N THR A 182 14.67 -9.37 -13.75
CA THR A 182 14.08 -10.68 -13.99
C THR A 182 12.56 -10.56 -14.06
N PRO A 183 11.87 -11.20 -15.01
CA PRO A 183 10.41 -11.31 -14.98
C PRO A 183 9.93 -11.92 -13.64
N PRO A 184 8.96 -11.31 -12.92
CA PRO A 184 8.54 -11.77 -11.58
C PRO A 184 8.19 -13.26 -11.50
N HIS A 185 7.49 -13.80 -12.49
CA HIS A 185 7.15 -15.22 -12.56
C HIS A 185 8.35 -16.16 -12.75
N GLU A 186 9.46 -15.70 -13.32
CA GLU A 186 10.70 -16.49 -13.42
C GLU A 186 11.45 -16.48 -12.08
N LEU A 187 11.43 -15.35 -11.37
CA LEU A 187 11.98 -15.25 -10.02
C LEU A 187 11.22 -16.18 -9.08
N LEU A 188 9.88 -16.14 -9.08
CA LEU A 188 9.02 -16.96 -8.22
C LEU A 188 9.39 -18.46 -8.27
N ARG A 189 9.72 -19.00 -9.45
CA ARG A 189 10.09 -20.42 -9.62
C ARG A 189 11.38 -20.82 -8.88
N ARG A 190 12.20 -19.86 -8.47
CA ARG A 190 13.48 -20.08 -7.76
C ARG A 190 13.40 -19.72 -6.29
N LEU A 191 12.42 -18.92 -5.89
CA LEU A 191 12.20 -18.52 -4.51
C LEU A 191 11.71 -19.70 -3.65
N ARG A 192 12.00 -19.60 -2.36
CA ARG A 192 11.57 -20.54 -1.32
C ARG A 192 10.98 -19.76 -0.16
N LEU A 193 10.33 -20.48 0.76
CA LEU A 193 9.99 -19.95 2.08
C LEU A 193 10.75 -20.74 3.15
N VAL A 194 11.37 -20.01 4.08
CA VAL A 194 11.98 -20.56 5.30
C VAL A 194 11.38 -19.82 6.48
N ASP A 195 10.59 -20.52 7.31
CA ASP A 195 9.86 -19.94 8.45
C ASP A 195 9.07 -18.67 8.04
N GLY A 196 8.26 -18.79 6.98
CA GLY A 196 7.44 -17.72 6.41
C GLY A 196 8.22 -16.57 5.74
N THR A 197 9.55 -16.63 5.75
CA THR A 197 10.41 -15.60 5.13
C THR A 197 10.79 -16.00 3.72
N VAL A 198 10.72 -15.06 2.78
CA VAL A 198 11.21 -15.25 1.41
C VAL A 198 12.72 -15.55 1.44
N ASP A 199 13.08 -16.70 0.90
CA ASP A 199 14.45 -17.17 0.76
C ASP A 199 14.82 -17.28 -0.72
N ALA A 200 16.04 -16.87 -1.06
CA ALA A 200 16.52 -16.81 -2.43
C ALA A 200 18.01 -17.16 -2.51
N ASP A 201 18.46 -17.50 -3.71
CA ASP A 201 19.89 -17.60 -3.98
C ASP A 201 20.51 -16.19 -4.00
N ALA A 202 21.83 -16.09 -3.88
CA ALA A 202 22.52 -14.81 -3.65
C ALA A 202 22.19 -13.73 -4.70
N ASP A 203 22.13 -14.09 -5.98
CA ASP A 203 21.84 -13.13 -7.07
C ASP A 203 20.39 -12.64 -7.03
N ASP A 204 19.44 -13.55 -6.80
CA ASP A 204 18.01 -13.22 -6.69
C ASP A 204 17.73 -12.38 -5.43
N ALA A 205 18.41 -12.68 -4.31
CA ALA A 205 18.32 -11.90 -3.09
C ALA A 205 18.83 -10.45 -3.28
N LEU A 206 19.89 -10.26 -4.06
CA LEU A 206 20.41 -8.94 -4.42
C LEU A 206 19.41 -8.15 -5.28
N GLU A 207 18.74 -8.79 -6.23
CA GLU A 207 17.67 -8.15 -7.03
C GLU A 207 16.50 -7.70 -6.13
N LEU A 208 16.04 -8.57 -5.23
CA LEU A 208 14.97 -8.23 -4.27
C LEU A 208 15.36 -7.08 -3.33
N ALA A 209 16.59 -7.07 -2.84
CA ALA A 209 17.10 -5.97 -2.01
C ALA A 209 17.18 -4.64 -2.80
N ASP A 210 17.58 -4.68 -4.07
CA ASP A 210 17.59 -3.49 -4.93
C ASP A 210 16.18 -2.95 -5.17
N LEU A 211 15.19 -3.83 -5.37
CA LEU A 211 13.79 -3.45 -5.47
C LEU A 211 13.28 -2.79 -4.17
N ALA A 212 13.58 -3.37 -3.01
CA ALA A 212 13.22 -2.80 -1.70
C ALA A 212 13.82 -1.39 -1.52
N VAL A 213 15.10 -1.20 -1.85
CA VAL A 213 15.78 0.10 -1.81
C VAL A 213 15.13 1.10 -2.76
N ARG A 214 14.84 0.71 -4.01
CA ARG A 214 14.20 1.59 -4.99
C ARG A 214 12.78 1.97 -4.61
N GLU A 215 12.03 1.04 -4.03
CA GLU A 215 10.68 1.31 -3.55
C GLU A 215 10.71 2.32 -2.40
N ALA A 216 11.59 2.11 -1.40
CA ALA A 216 11.80 3.07 -0.32
C ALA A 216 12.23 4.46 -0.82
N LEU A 217 13.09 4.53 -1.84
CA LEU A 217 13.48 5.80 -2.46
C LEU A 217 12.32 6.45 -3.23
N ALA A 218 11.50 5.67 -3.94
CA ALA A 218 10.33 6.15 -4.65
C ALA A 218 9.29 6.75 -3.69
N GLN A 219 9.04 6.07 -2.56
CA GLN A 219 8.17 6.56 -1.48
C GLN A 219 8.70 7.86 -0.83
N ARG A 220 10.00 8.14 -0.94
CA ARG A 220 10.64 9.38 -0.45
C ARG A 220 10.77 10.46 -1.53
N SER A 221 10.39 10.16 -2.77
CA SER A 221 10.50 11.10 -3.87
C SER A 221 9.44 12.20 -3.77
N ALA A 222 9.70 13.34 -4.41
CA ALA A 222 8.69 14.38 -4.54
C ALA A 222 7.42 13.88 -5.25
N ALA A 223 7.54 12.92 -6.17
CA ALA A 223 6.40 12.33 -6.86
C ALA A 223 5.42 11.64 -5.89
N ASN A 224 5.91 11.02 -4.81
CA ASN A 224 5.05 10.46 -3.77
C ASN A 224 4.70 11.47 -2.67
N LEU A 225 5.69 12.17 -2.12
CA LEU A 225 5.51 12.98 -0.92
C LEU A 225 4.68 14.24 -1.15
N VAL A 226 4.73 14.83 -2.34
CA VAL A 226 3.91 16.00 -2.67
C VAL A 226 2.41 15.68 -2.63
N PRO A 227 1.88 14.73 -3.43
CA PRO A 227 0.45 14.43 -3.39
C PRO A 227 0.02 13.87 -2.04
N VAL A 228 0.84 13.07 -1.34
CA VAL A 228 0.53 12.62 0.04
C VAL A 228 0.35 13.80 0.98
N THR A 229 1.28 14.76 0.98
CA THR A 229 1.22 15.91 1.89
C THR A 229 0.02 16.80 1.60
N VAL A 230 -0.24 17.09 0.32
CA VAL A 230 -1.41 17.90 -0.08
C VAL A 230 -2.70 17.18 0.26
N LEU A 231 -2.86 15.91 -0.12
CA LEU A 231 -4.07 15.15 0.15
C LEU A 231 -4.37 15.07 1.66
N ARG A 232 -3.35 14.79 2.48
CA ARG A 232 -3.50 14.76 3.94
C ARG A 232 -4.02 16.07 4.51
N ASP A 233 -3.48 17.19 4.03
CA ASP A 233 -3.92 18.51 4.46
C ASP A 233 -5.39 18.78 4.08
N LEU A 234 -5.79 18.45 2.85
CA LEU A 234 -7.17 18.62 2.41
C LEU A 234 -8.16 17.79 3.23
N VAL A 235 -7.83 16.52 3.48
CA VAL A 235 -8.67 15.65 4.31
C VAL A 235 -8.68 16.14 5.76
N ALA A 236 -7.56 16.62 6.30
CA ALA A 236 -7.49 17.18 7.65
C ALA A 236 -8.38 18.42 7.82
N ARG A 237 -8.49 19.27 6.79
CA ARG A 237 -9.41 20.42 6.79
C ARG A 237 -10.87 19.96 6.91
N LEU A 238 -11.30 19.00 6.08
CA LEU A 238 -12.66 18.45 6.11
C LEU A 238 -13.00 17.70 7.42
N LEU A 239 -12.01 17.04 8.03
CA LEU A 239 -12.19 16.43 9.35
C LEU A 239 -12.29 17.51 10.44
N GLY A 240 -11.50 18.57 10.34
CA GLY A 240 -11.44 19.65 11.33
C GLY A 240 -12.64 20.59 11.32
N ASP A 241 -13.26 20.82 10.16
CA ASP A 241 -14.48 21.62 10.02
C ASP A 241 -15.78 20.78 10.19
N GLY A 242 -15.66 19.45 10.27
CA GLY A 242 -16.77 18.52 10.41
C GLY A 242 -17.53 18.23 9.12
N ALA A 243 -17.02 18.66 7.96
CA ALA A 243 -17.59 18.32 6.66
C ALA A 243 -17.42 16.82 6.33
N LEU A 244 -16.41 16.16 6.88
CA LEU A 244 -16.19 14.73 6.77
C LEU A 244 -15.99 14.13 8.17
N SER A 245 -16.66 13.02 8.49
CA SER A 245 -16.36 12.25 9.69
C SER A 245 -15.36 11.12 9.42
N SER A 246 -14.64 10.68 10.45
CA SER A 246 -13.75 9.52 10.37
C SER A 246 -14.49 8.22 10.02
N GLY A 247 -15.76 8.12 10.43
CA GLY A 247 -16.62 6.99 10.09
C GLY A 247 -16.95 6.94 8.59
N GLU A 248 -17.33 8.07 8.00
CA GLU A 248 -17.56 8.17 6.54
C GLU A 248 -16.28 7.85 5.76
N LEU A 249 -15.14 8.43 6.16
CA LEU A 249 -13.86 8.22 5.49
C LEU A 249 -13.45 6.73 5.44
N THR A 250 -13.77 5.97 6.49
CA THR A 250 -13.47 4.53 6.57
C THR A 250 -14.15 3.72 5.46
N GLY A 251 -15.39 4.07 5.10
CA GLY A 251 -16.17 3.35 4.09
C GLY A 251 -15.94 3.81 2.65
N MET A 252 -15.26 4.95 2.46
CA MET A 252 -15.05 5.56 1.14
C MET A 252 -14.06 4.77 0.28
N THR A 253 -14.12 5.04 -1.03
CA THR A 253 -13.17 4.70 -2.08
C THR A 253 -12.38 5.94 -2.50
N ASP A 254 -11.38 5.79 -3.38
CA ASP A 254 -10.60 6.94 -3.87
C ASP A 254 -11.47 7.96 -4.60
N ASP A 255 -12.38 7.50 -5.46
CA ASP A 255 -13.26 8.36 -6.26
C ASP A 255 -14.30 9.10 -5.42
N THR A 256 -14.86 8.45 -4.38
CA THR A 256 -15.85 9.08 -3.51
C THR A 256 -15.22 10.14 -2.62
N LEU A 257 -14.04 9.87 -2.04
CA LEU A 257 -13.27 10.89 -1.32
C LEU A 257 -12.87 12.04 -2.26
N TRP A 258 -12.39 11.72 -3.45
CA TRP A 258 -11.97 12.72 -4.42
C TRP A 258 -13.13 13.62 -4.86
N GLY A 259 -14.31 13.04 -5.07
CA GLY A 259 -15.55 13.76 -5.33
C GLY A 259 -15.87 14.74 -4.21
N ARG A 260 -15.77 14.30 -2.95
CA ARG A 260 -16.00 15.16 -1.79
C ARG A 260 -15.03 16.33 -1.74
N LEU A 261 -13.74 16.08 -1.97
CA LEU A 261 -12.70 17.11 -1.99
C LEU A 261 -12.94 18.19 -3.06
N LEU A 262 -13.54 17.82 -4.20
CA LEU A 262 -13.87 18.75 -5.28
C LEU A 262 -15.14 19.56 -5.03
N THR A 263 -16.07 19.05 -4.22
CA THR A 263 -17.35 19.74 -3.95
C THR A 263 -17.29 20.66 -2.74
N GLU A 264 -16.38 20.42 -1.80
CA GLU A 264 -16.28 21.21 -0.57
C GLU A 264 -15.51 22.53 -0.80
N PRO A 265 -16.08 23.70 -0.48
CA PRO A 265 -15.42 24.99 -0.70
C PRO A 265 -14.04 25.12 -0.04
N ALA A 266 -13.83 24.44 1.10
CA ALA A 266 -12.58 24.46 1.85
C ALA A 266 -11.40 23.77 1.13
N THR A 267 -11.69 22.87 0.17
CA THR A 267 -10.69 22.03 -0.48
C THR A 267 -10.71 22.09 -2.01
N ALA A 268 -11.82 22.48 -2.63
CA ALA A 268 -12.06 22.36 -4.06
C ALA A 268 -10.93 22.93 -4.94
N ALA A 269 -10.48 24.16 -4.66
CA ALA A 269 -9.43 24.82 -5.44
C ALA A 269 -8.10 24.06 -5.41
N ASP A 270 -7.74 23.51 -4.25
CA ASP A 270 -6.46 22.82 -4.04
C ASP A 270 -6.50 21.39 -4.59
N ALA A 271 -7.64 20.72 -4.43
CA ALA A 271 -7.91 19.42 -5.03
C ALA A 271 -7.85 19.50 -6.57
N GLU A 272 -8.47 20.53 -7.16
CA GLU A 272 -8.41 20.78 -8.60
C GLU A 272 -6.99 21.07 -9.07
N LEU A 273 -6.25 21.91 -8.32
CA LEU A 273 -4.86 22.22 -8.62
C LEU A 273 -3.98 20.97 -8.58
N LEU A 274 -4.10 20.14 -7.53
CA LEU A 274 -3.39 18.88 -7.43
C LEU A 274 -3.71 17.95 -8.60
N ARG A 275 -4.98 17.83 -9.00
CA ARG A 275 -5.40 16.97 -10.13
C ARG A 275 -4.83 17.43 -11.46
N ARG A 276 -4.95 18.72 -11.74
CA ARG A 276 -4.74 19.27 -13.09
C ARG A 276 -3.32 19.74 -13.32
N ARG A 277 -2.65 20.18 -12.25
CA ARG A 277 -1.29 20.74 -12.28
C ARG A 277 -0.52 20.36 -11.02
N PRO A 278 -0.27 19.06 -10.76
CA PRO A 278 0.47 18.63 -9.58
C PRO A 278 1.86 19.30 -9.45
N GLN A 279 2.49 19.69 -10.55
CA GLN A 279 3.75 20.46 -10.59
C GLN A 279 3.66 21.88 -10.00
N ALA A 280 2.45 22.38 -9.77
CA ALA A 280 2.23 23.62 -9.03
C ALA A 280 2.50 23.45 -7.53
N TRP A 281 2.64 22.22 -7.04
CA TRP A 281 3.08 21.92 -5.69
C TRP A 281 4.54 21.46 -5.70
N ARG A 282 5.35 21.99 -4.77
CA ARG A 282 6.78 21.70 -4.72
C ARG A 282 7.19 21.36 -3.31
N MET A 283 7.97 20.29 -3.19
CA MET A 283 8.67 19.99 -1.96
C MET A 283 9.82 20.99 -1.79
N VAL A 284 9.91 21.63 -0.63
CA VAL A 284 10.96 22.60 -0.30
C VAL A 284 11.80 22.06 0.87
N PRO A 285 13.08 22.46 0.99
CA PRO A 285 13.90 22.05 2.13
C PRO A 285 13.25 22.48 3.45
N SER A 286 13.11 21.55 4.40
CA SER A 286 12.73 21.90 5.76
C SER A 286 13.83 22.79 6.37
N ALA A 287 13.50 24.00 6.79
CA ALA A 287 14.44 24.88 7.48
C ALA A 287 14.94 24.18 8.76
N GLY A 288 16.13 23.58 8.71
CA GLY A 288 16.71 22.83 9.84
C GLY A 288 17.52 21.58 9.48
N ALA A 289 17.49 21.08 8.23
CA ALA A 289 18.39 20.00 7.84
C ALA A 289 19.82 20.54 7.60
N PRO A 290 20.88 20.03 8.26
CA PRO A 290 22.24 20.45 7.97
C PRO A 290 22.62 19.97 6.57
N GLY A 291 22.47 20.85 5.58
CA GLY A 291 23.08 20.69 4.28
C GLY A 291 24.59 20.61 4.44
N ARG A 292 25.19 19.55 3.89
CA ARG A 292 26.64 19.47 3.68
C ARG A 292 27.11 20.78 3.05
N ALA A 293 27.85 21.56 3.82
CA ALA A 293 28.45 22.80 3.35
C ALA A 293 29.40 22.49 2.19
N ALA A 294 29.03 22.92 0.98
CA ALA A 294 30.01 23.17 -0.05
C ALA A 294 30.75 24.46 0.34
N ALA A 295 32.06 24.31 0.60
CA ALA A 295 32.97 25.40 0.86
C ALA A 295 33.04 26.34 -0.35
N GLY A 296 32.97 27.65 -0.11
CA GLY A 296 33.27 28.65 -1.14
C GLY A 296 32.68 30.04 -0.92
N GLY A 297 33.29 30.82 -0.05
CA GLY A 297 33.70 32.20 -0.33
C GLY A 297 32.67 33.30 -0.63
N ALA A 298 32.68 34.29 0.28
CA ALA A 298 32.58 35.74 0.07
C ALA A 298 31.20 36.42 0.02
N ALA A 299 31.10 37.43 0.89
CA ALA A 299 29.98 38.32 1.13
C ALA A 299 29.89 39.48 0.13
N ALA A 300 28.66 39.96 -0.11
CA ALA A 300 28.35 41.38 -0.36
C ALA A 300 26.84 41.63 -0.15
N GLY A 301 26.50 42.78 0.45
CA GLY A 301 25.18 43.13 0.92
C GLY A 301 24.22 43.71 -0.12
N GLY A 302 23.01 44.04 0.34
CA GLY A 302 21.99 44.73 -0.44
C GLY A 302 20.60 44.53 0.15
N ALA A 303 20.13 45.52 0.90
CA ALA A 303 18.74 45.61 1.34
C ALA A 303 17.81 45.90 0.16
N ALA A 304 16.70 45.18 0.06
CA ALA A 304 15.53 45.59 -0.70
C ALA A 304 14.25 45.06 -0.06
N ALA A 305 13.40 45.99 0.38
CA ALA A 305 12.01 45.75 0.73
C ALA A 305 11.18 45.55 -0.55
N GLY A 306 10.20 44.66 -0.53
CA GLY A 306 9.22 44.55 -1.60
C GLY A 306 8.38 43.28 -1.56
N GLY A 307 7.14 43.42 -1.09
CA GLY A 307 6.02 42.54 -1.47
C GLY A 307 5.95 41.19 -0.77
N ALA A 308 5.36 41.16 0.43
CA ALA A 308 4.74 39.95 0.94
C ALA A 308 3.56 39.61 0.02
N VAL A 309 3.82 38.78 -1.00
CA VAL A 309 2.77 37.99 -1.63
C VAL A 309 2.18 37.15 -0.51
N ALA A 310 0.86 37.20 -0.33
CA ALA A 310 0.16 36.35 0.65
C ALA A 310 0.38 34.87 0.24
N GLY A 311 1.50 34.30 0.70
CA GLY A 311 1.92 32.95 0.37
C GLY A 311 0.95 31.97 1.01
N ALA A 312 0.39 31.07 0.20
CA ALA A 312 -0.33 29.92 0.72
C ALA A 312 0.55 29.23 1.78
N ALA A 313 -0.02 28.97 2.96
CA ALA A 313 0.72 28.37 4.07
C ALA A 313 1.38 27.06 3.63
N ALA A 314 2.65 26.88 3.97
CA ALA A 314 3.39 25.67 3.68
C ALA A 314 2.75 24.46 4.39
N LEU A 315 2.48 23.40 3.63
CA LEU A 315 1.91 22.15 4.12
C LEU A 315 3.01 21.26 4.68
N ARG A 316 2.71 20.51 5.74
CA ARG A 316 3.70 19.69 6.45
C ARG A 316 3.24 18.26 6.64
N HIS A 317 4.17 17.33 6.48
CA HIS A 317 3.98 15.91 6.76
C HIS A 317 5.27 15.32 7.32
N VAL A 318 5.15 14.28 8.16
CA VAL A 318 6.31 13.59 8.74
C VAL A 318 6.20 12.11 8.40
N VAL A 319 7.16 11.62 7.61
CA VAL A 319 7.27 10.20 7.27
C VAL A 319 8.02 9.49 8.40
N ARG A 320 7.40 8.48 8.99
CA ARG A 320 7.96 7.74 10.14
C ARG A 320 8.24 6.27 9.88
N ARG A 321 7.75 5.74 8.75
CA ARG A 321 7.86 4.33 8.39
C ARG A 321 8.41 4.21 6.97
N SER A 322 9.07 3.09 6.71
CA SER A 322 9.57 2.69 5.40
C SER A 322 9.57 1.17 5.37
N TYR A 323 9.10 0.59 4.28
CA TYR A 323 9.16 -0.86 4.06
C TYR A 323 10.55 -1.20 3.54
N LEU A 324 11.27 -2.06 4.28
CA LEU A 324 12.71 -2.28 4.14
C LEU A 324 13.11 -3.74 4.40
N ASP A 325 12.14 -4.65 4.38
CA ASP A 325 12.37 -6.06 4.67
C ASP A 325 13.19 -6.72 3.55
N LEU A 326 14.09 -7.62 3.96
CA LEU A 326 15.03 -8.29 3.08
C LEU A 326 14.81 -9.80 3.08
N PRO A 327 15.09 -10.47 1.95
CA PRO A 327 15.02 -11.93 1.90
C PRO A 327 16.14 -12.57 2.73
N THR A 328 16.08 -13.88 2.86
CA THR A 328 17.21 -14.70 3.30
C THR A 328 17.99 -15.27 2.14
N ILE A 329 19.24 -15.64 2.42
CA ILE A 329 20.11 -16.39 1.52
C ILE A 329 20.44 -17.71 2.22
N ASP A 330 19.93 -18.81 1.70
CA ASP A 330 20.07 -20.16 2.29
C ASP A 330 19.68 -20.19 3.78
N GLY A 331 18.55 -19.54 4.11
CA GLY A 331 18.01 -19.38 5.47
C GLY A 331 18.71 -18.33 6.34
N ARG A 332 19.80 -17.73 5.86
CA ARG A 332 20.56 -16.72 6.62
C ARG A 332 20.06 -15.31 6.33
N PRO A 333 19.92 -14.44 7.36
CA PRO A 333 19.58 -13.04 7.14
C PRO A 333 20.56 -12.32 6.20
N MET A 334 20.01 -11.68 5.17
CA MET A 334 20.73 -10.72 4.35
C MET A 334 20.91 -9.40 5.11
N ARG A 335 22.00 -8.69 4.81
CA ARG A 335 22.22 -7.31 5.26
C ARG A 335 22.58 -6.45 4.06
N ASP A 336 22.04 -5.24 4.01
CA ASP A 336 22.36 -4.23 3.01
C ASP A 336 22.53 -2.87 3.70
N GLU A 337 23.69 -2.24 3.55
CA GLU A 337 23.98 -0.96 4.20
C GLU A 337 23.08 0.17 3.68
N ARG A 338 22.63 0.10 2.41
CA ARG A 338 21.69 1.07 1.83
C ARG A 338 20.35 1.02 2.56
N VAL A 339 19.89 -0.18 2.92
CA VAL A 339 18.67 -0.37 3.72
C VAL A 339 18.85 0.19 5.13
N ALA A 340 20.00 -0.06 5.76
CA ALA A 340 20.30 0.49 7.08
C ALA A 340 20.36 2.03 7.07
N ASP A 341 20.99 2.63 6.07
CA ASP A 341 21.02 4.08 5.84
C ASP A 341 19.62 4.66 5.68
N LEU A 342 18.80 4.01 4.85
CA LEU A 342 17.42 4.41 4.62
C LEU A 342 16.59 4.36 5.93
N GLY A 343 16.82 3.37 6.79
CA GLY A 343 16.19 3.28 8.11
C GLY A 343 16.62 4.41 9.05
N ARG A 344 17.94 4.70 9.11
CA ARG A 344 18.50 5.78 9.94
C ARG A 344 18.07 7.19 9.51
N ALA A 345 17.65 7.35 8.25
CA ALA A 345 17.18 8.63 7.71
C ALA A 345 15.76 9.01 8.17
N LEU A 346 15.05 8.16 8.92
CA LEU A 346 13.73 8.46 9.48
C LEU A 346 13.85 9.11 10.87
N PRO A 347 12.89 9.98 11.27
CA PRO A 347 11.78 10.48 10.47
C PRO A 347 12.22 11.52 9.43
N ILE A 348 11.43 11.67 8.36
CA ILE A 348 11.65 12.69 7.31
C ILE A 348 10.59 13.77 7.44
N ASP A 349 11.03 15.01 7.67
CA ASP A 349 10.17 16.20 7.64
C ASP A 349 9.97 16.68 6.20
N VAL A 350 8.71 16.70 5.77
CA VAL A 350 8.29 17.11 4.43
C VAL A 350 7.59 18.45 4.52
N VAL A 351 8.01 19.40 3.68
CA VAL A 351 7.36 20.69 3.51
C VAL A 351 6.98 20.86 2.05
N VAL A 352 5.72 21.17 1.78
CA VAL A 352 5.19 21.35 0.43
C VAL A 352 4.53 22.72 0.31
N GLU A 353 4.90 23.46 -0.73
CA GLU A 353 4.39 24.80 -1.01
C GLU A 353 3.78 24.87 -2.40
N ARG A 354 2.88 25.84 -2.60
CA ARG A 354 2.42 26.20 -3.94
C ARG A 354 3.48 27.05 -4.62
N ALA A 355 3.82 26.69 -5.85
CA ALA A 355 4.49 27.59 -6.77
C ALA A 355 3.54 28.76 -7.06
N GLY A 356 3.99 29.97 -6.77
CA GLY A 356 3.25 31.21 -7.04
C GLY A 356 3.06 31.52 -8.51
#